data_AF-A0A1X9PTL4-F1
#
_entry.id   AF-A0A1X9PTL4-F1
#
_cell.length_a   1.000
_cell.length_b   1.000
_cell.length_c   1.000
_cell.angle_alpha   90.00
_cell.angle_beta   90.00
_cell.angle_gamma   90.00
#
_symmetry.space_group_name_H-M   'P 1'
#
loop_
_entity.id
_entity.type
_entity.pdbx_description
1 polymer ?
#
loop_
_entity_poly.entity_id
_entity_poly.type
_entity_poly.pdbx_seq_one_letter_code
_entity_poly.pdbx_strand_id
1 'polypeptide(L)'
;MISYYFAAASKRFLLLEEPLEEILRERISYYQLNNKALDFWLIDSTNLTQNVDISLLQQKLNEPIIMIVSTSYSFIVWLRLRVIYVYTGQFIMAESNNKLLEENLLKNYSIKDKL
;
A
#
# COMPACT_ATOMS: atom_id res chain seq x y z
N MET A 1 5.66 -11.58 15.41
CA MET A 1 5.47 -11.78 13.94
C MET A 1 4.16 -11.13 13.55
N ILE A 2 4.17 -10.27 12.53
CA ILE A 2 2.99 -9.48 12.12
C ILE A 2 2.56 -9.89 10.71
N SER A 3 1.25 -10.07 10.52
CA SER A 3 0.65 -10.32 9.21
C SER A 3 0.34 -8.99 8.52
N TYR A 4 0.81 -8.86 7.29
CA TYR A 4 0.51 -7.74 6.41
C TYR A 4 -0.27 -8.24 5.21
N TYR A 5 -1.20 -7.42 4.77
CA TYR A 5 -2.05 -7.64 3.62
C TYR A 5 -1.76 -6.54 2.61
N PHE A 6 -1.85 -6.85 1.32
CA PHE A 6 -1.61 -5.86 0.28
C PHE A 6 -2.64 -5.90 -0.83
N ALA A 7 -2.83 -4.75 -1.46
CA ALA A 7 -3.47 -4.58 -2.76
C ALA A 7 -2.47 -3.88 -3.69
N ALA A 8 -2.21 -4.47 -4.85
CA ALA A 8 -1.20 -4.05 -5.79
C ALA A 8 -1.80 -3.92 -7.19
N ALA A 9 -1.50 -2.83 -7.87
CA ALA A 9 -1.79 -2.66 -9.29
C ALA A 9 -0.78 -1.71 -9.90
N SER A 10 -0.91 -1.43 -11.19
CA SER A 10 -0.01 -0.50 -11.82
C SER A 10 -0.17 0.92 -11.28
N LYS A 11 0.96 1.64 -11.25
CA LYS A 11 1.01 3.04 -10.84
C LYS A 11 0.07 3.91 -11.65
N ARG A 12 -0.01 3.66 -12.97
CA ARG A 12 -0.88 4.40 -13.87
C ARG A 12 -2.36 4.22 -13.48
N PHE A 13 -2.80 2.98 -13.31
CA PHE A 13 -4.16 2.68 -12.92
C PHE A 13 -4.53 3.30 -11.56
N LEU A 14 -3.71 3.04 -10.53
CA LEU A 14 -4.00 3.50 -9.17
C LEU A 14 -3.92 5.01 -8.97
N LEU A 15 -3.09 5.74 -9.73
CA LEU A 15 -2.90 7.18 -9.52
C LEU A 15 -3.61 8.06 -10.55
N LEU A 16 -3.94 7.56 -11.75
CA LEU A 16 -4.53 8.37 -12.81
C LEU A 16 -5.96 7.96 -13.18
N GLU A 17 -6.31 6.68 -13.05
CA GLU A 17 -7.60 6.16 -13.50
C GLU A 17 -8.58 6.00 -12.33
N GLU A 18 -8.07 5.73 -11.13
CA GLU A 18 -8.87 5.51 -9.92
C GLU A 18 -8.74 6.66 -8.92
N PRO A 19 -9.80 6.98 -8.14
CA PRO A 19 -9.77 8.02 -7.11
C PRO A 19 -9.08 7.53 -5.82
N LEU A 20 -7.93 6.85 -5.94
CA LEU A 20 -7.22 6.25 -4.80
C LEU A 20 -6.76 7.32 -3.81
N GLU A 21 -6.30 8.47 -4.30
CA GLU A 21 -5.89 9.58 -3.44
C GLU A 21 -7.00 9.97 -2.48
N GLU A 22 -8.19 10.27 -3.01
CA GLU A 22 -9.34 10.71 -2.21
C GLU A 22 -9.64 9.68 -1.12
N ILE A 23 -9.70 8.41 -1.51
CA ILE A 23 -9.95 7.28 -0.59
C ILE A 23 -8.92 7.26 0.55
N LEU A 24 -7.63 7.39 0.23
CA LEU A 24 -6.58 7.34 1.25
C LEU A 24 -6.57 8.60 2.11
N ARG A 25 -6.83 9.78 1.52
CA ARG A 25 -6.90 11.06 2.23
C ARG A 25 -8.04 11.08 3.24
N GLU A 26 -9.25 10.71 2.81
CA GLU A 26 -10.42 10.59 3.69
C GLU A 26 -10.15 9.59 4.83
N ARG A 27 -9.50 8.46 4.51
CA ARG A 27 -9.14 7.46 5.53
C ARG A 27 -8.13 8.02 6.53
N ILE A 28 -7.09 8.74 6.08
CA ILE A 28 -6.13 9.39 6.99
C ILE A 28 -6.86 10.38 7.90
N SER A 29 -7.73 11.22 7.34
CA SER A 29 -8.54 12.16 8.13
C SER A 29 -9.41 11.44 9.15
N TYR A 30 -10.06 10.34 8.78
CA TYR A 30 -10.83 9.51 9.71
C TYR A 30 -9.95 8.98 10.86
N TYR A 31 -8.74 8.49 10.58
CA TYR A 31 -7.84 7.99 11.62
C TYR A 31 -7.42 9.11 12.59
N GLN A 32 -7.08 10.28 12.06
CA GLN A 32 -6.72 11.46 12.86
C GLN A 32 -7.88 11.92 13.76
N LEU A 33 -9.08 12.08 13.18
CA LEU A 33 -10.27 12.51 13.93
C LEU A 33 -10.67 11.51 15.03
N ASN A 34 -10.33 10.24 14.89
CA ASN A 34 -10.67 9.18 15.84
C ASN A 34 -9.49 8.75 16.73
N ASN A 35 -8.37 9.47 16.74
CA ASN A 35 -7.16 9.13 17.49
C ASN A 35 -6.68 7.68 17.24
N LYS A 36 -6.78 7.20 16.00
CA LYS A 36 -6.30 5.88 15.58
C LYS A 36 -4.91 5.97 14.98
N ALA A 37 -4.03 5.05 15.36
CA ALA A 37 -2.73 4.90 14.72
C ALA A 37 -2.89 4.41 13.27
N LEU A 38 -2.15 5.00 12.34
CA LEU A 38 -2.15 4.55 10.94
C LEU A 38 -1.58 3.14 10.86
N ASP A 39 -2.31 2.27 10.16
CA ASP A 39 -2.01 0.86 10.00
C ASP A 39 -1.94 0.46 8.52
N PHE A 40 -1.76 1.44 7.64
CA PHE A 40 -1.64 1.26 6.20
C PHE A 40 -0.69 2.27 5.57
N TRP A 41 -0.12 1.88 4.43
CA TRP A 41 0.91 2.63 3.72
C TRP A 41 0.85 2.40 2.20
N LEU A 42 1.36 3.36 1.44
CA LEU A 42 1.52 3.29 -0.01
C LEU A 42 3.00 3.02 -0.35
N ILE A 43 3.28 2.00 -1.14
CA ILE A 43 4.63 1.57 -1.49
C ILE A 43 4.81 1.60 -3.00
N ASP A 44 5.84 2.30 -3.48
CA ASP A 44 6.29 2.16 -4.86
C ASP A 44 7.24 0.98 -4.97
N SER A 45 7.01 0.11 -5.95
CA SER A 45 7.84 -1.06 -6.22
C SER A 45 9.32 -0.73 -6.42
N THR A 46 9.65 0.49 -6.87
CA THR A 46 11.05 0.94 -6.98
C THR A 46 11.77 1.04 -5.64
N ASN A 47 11.02 1.14 -4.54
CA ASN A 47 11.54 1.36 -3.20
C ASN A 47 11.47 0.09 -2.34
N LEU A 48 11.01 -1.03 -2.93
CA LEU A 48 10.99 -2.32 -2.23
C LEU A 48 12.42 -2.84 -2.08
N THR A 49 12.74 -3.27 -0.87
CA THR A 49 13.95 -4.03 -0.60
C THR A 49 13.78 -5.46 -1.09
N GLN A 50 14.89 -6.15 -1.40
CA GLN A 50 14.93 -7.51 -1.98
C GLN A 50 14.16 -8.59 -1.18
N ASN A 51 13.68 -8.27 0.02
CA ASN A 51 12.97 -9.19 0.90
C ASN A 51 11.48 -9.38 0.56
N VAL A 52 10.90 -8.57 -0.33
CA VAL A 52 9.50 -8.72 -0.76
C VAL A 52 9.47 -9.30 -2.17
N ASP A 53 9.09 -10.56 -2.31
CA ASP A 53 8.95 -11.20 -3.62
C ASP A 53 7.69 -10.72 -4.34
N ILE A 54 7.88 -9.77 -5.26
CA ILE A 54 6.85 -9.26 -6.17
C ILE A 54 7.10 -9.69 -7.63
N SER A 55 7.99 -10.65 -7.86
CA SER A 55 8.42 -11.06 -9.22
C SER A 55 7.24 -11.45 -10.12
N LEU A 56 6.29 -12.21 -9.56
CA LEU A 56 5.06 -12.61 -10.24
C LEU A 56 4.14 -11.43 -10.60
N LEU A 57 4.13 -10.37 -9.79
CA LEU A 57 3.34 -9.16 -10.06
C LEU A 57 4.01 -8.32 -11.15
N GLN A 58 5.35 -8.18 -11.08
CA GLN A 58 6.13 -7.46 -12.10
C GLN A 58 6.01 -8.12 -13.48
N GLN A 59 6.01 -9.45 -13.53
CA GLN A 59 5.80 -10.21 -14.77
C GLN A 59 4.39 -10.01 -15.37
N LYS A 60 3.39 -9.73 -14.54
CA LYS A 60 2.00 -9.56 -15.00
C LYS A 60 1.67 -8.14 -15.44
N LEU A 61 2.19 -7.15 -14.73
CA LEU A 61 1.83 -5.75 -14.92
C LEU A 61 2.71 -5.05 -15.97
N ASN A 62 3.92 -5.55 -16.24
CA ASN A 62 4.87 -4.99 -17.22
C ASN A 62 5.17 -3.47 -17.05
N GLU A 63 4.78 -2.86 -15.94
CA GLU A 63 4.89 -1.43 -15.66
C GLU A 63 5.13 -1.21 -14.15
N PRO A 64 5.53 0.01 -13.71
CA PRO A 64 5.77 0.29 -12.30
C PRO A 64 4.54 0.00 -11.42
N ILE A 65 4.75 -0.67 -10.29
CA ILE A 65 3.70 -1.14 -9.41
C ILE A 65 3.62 -0.25 -8.17
N ILE A 66 2.39 0.05 -7.77
CA ILE A 66 2.09 0.66 -6.47
C ILE A 66 1.34 -0.38 -5.63
N MET A 67 1.68 -0.46 -4.35
CA MET A 67 1.07 -1.35 -3.37
C MET A 67 0.51 -0.56 -2.21
N ILE A 68 -0.76 -0.79 -1.88
CA ILE A 68 -1.33 -0.42 -0.58
C ILE A 68 -1.09 -1.60 0.35
N VAL A 69 -0.35 -1.40 1.44
CA VAL A 69 -0.08 -2.43 2.46
C VAL A 69 -0.75 -2.04 3.76
N SER A 70 -1.34 -2.98 4.48
CA SER A 70 -1.95 -2.74 5.78
C SER A 70 -1.90 -3.97 6.67
N THR A 71 -1.92 -3.78 7.99
CA THR A 71 -2.16 -4.87 8.95
C THR A 71 -3.65 -5.22 9.07
N SER A 72 -4.54 -4.42 8.46
CA SER A 72 -5.99 -4.66 8.42
C SER A 72 -6.41 -5.44 7.18
N TYR A 73 -6.73 -6.73 7.36
CA TYR A 73 -7.29 -7.57 6.28
C TYR A 73 -8.57 -6.95 5.69
N SER A 74 -9.49 -6.51 6.55
CA SER A 74 -10.77 -5.94 6.14
C SER A 74 -10.61 -4.71 5.26
N PHE A 75 -9.58 -3.88 5.53
CA PHE A 75 -9.29 -2.72 4.68
C PHE A 75 -8.86 -3.14 3.27
N ILE A 76 -7.96 -4.12 3.14
CA ILE A 76 -7.50 -4.60 1.84
C ILE A 76 -8.63 -5.30 1.06
N VAL A 77 -9.49 -6.06 1.73
CA VAL A 77 -10.69 -6.65 1.10
C VAL A 77 -11.63 -5.56 0.61
N TRP A 78 -11.91 -4.55 1.44
CA TRP A 78 -12.72 -3.40 1.03
C TRP A 78 -12.13 -2.68 -0.18
N LEU A 79 -10.81 -2.46 -0.18
CA LEU A 79 -10.11 -1.80 -1.28
C LEU A 79 -10.22 -2.62 -2.57
N ARG A 80 -10.09 -3.95 -2.50
CA ARG A 80 -10.27 -4.85 -3.65
C ARG A 80 -11.67 -4.75 -4.24
N LEU A 81 -12.71 -4.64 -3.41
CA LEU A 81 -14.08 -4.48 -3.89
C LEU A 81 -14.33 -3.12 -4.53
N ARG A 82 -13.61 -2.08 -4.11
CA ARG A 82 -13.74 -0.72 -4.64
C ARG A 82 -12.95 -0.47 -5.91
N VAL A 83 -11.69 -0.92 -5.92
CA VAL A 83 -10.70 -0.64 -6.97
C VAL A 83 -10.61 -1.81 -7.97
N ILE A 84 -11.37 -2.90 -7.75
CA ILE A 84 -11.67 -4.07 -8.61
C ILE A 84 -10.44 -4.77 -9.23
N TYR A 85 -9.69 -4.08 -10.09
CA TYR A 85 -8.55 -4.55 -10.85
C TYR A 85 -7.23 -4.46 -10.07
N VAL A 86 -7.24 -4.95 -8.83
CA VAL A 86 -6.06 -5.03 -7.97
C VAL A 86 -5.73 -6.48 -7.62
N TYR A 87 -4.44 -6.81 -7.62
CA TYR A 87 -3.93 -8.05 -7.06
C TYR A 87 -3.86 -7.93 -5.53
N THR A 88 -4.36 -8.92 -4.81
CA THR A 88 -4.26 -8.96 -3.35
C THR A 88 -3.48 -10.15 -2.85
N GLY A 89 -2.77 -9.98 -1.75
CA GLY A 89 -2.06 -11.06 -1.08
C GLY A 89 -1.72 -10.72 0.37
N GLN A 90 -0.90 -11.57 0.99
CA GLN A 90 -0.44 -11.39 2.35
C GLN A 90 1.00 -11.86 2.52
N PHE A 91 1.70 -11.32 3.50
CA PHE A 91 3.03 -11.77 3.91
C PHE A 91 3.22 -11.56 5.41
N ILE A 92 4.16 -12.30 6.01
CA ILE A 92 4.49 -12.22 7.44
C ILE A 92 5.88 -11.58 7.58
N MET A 93 6.01 -10.63 8.50
CA MET A 93 7.28 -9.98 8.82
C MET A 93 7.67 -10.19 10.29
N ALA A 94 8.97 -10.30 10.54
CA ALA A 94 9.52 -10.24 11.89
C ALA A 94 9.52 -8.79 12.40
N GLU A 95 9.27 -8.61 13.70
CA GLU A 95 9.17 -7.27 14.33
C GLU A 95 10.44 -6.42 14.18
N SER A 96 11.61 -7.04 14.05
CA SER A 96 12.89 -6.37 13.78
C SER A 96 12.89 -5.58 12.46
N ASN A 97 12.03 -5.94 11.51
CA ASN A 97 11.99 -5.32 10.18
C ASN A 97 10.88 -4.28 10.03
N ASN A 98 10.05 -4.06 11.06
CA ASN A 98 9.01 -3.03 11.06
C ASN A 98 9.62 -1.63 10.89
N LYS A 99 10.78 -1.39 11.53
CA LYS A 99 11.49 -0.12 11.42
C LYS A 99 11.94 0.15 9.98
N LEU A 100 12.28 -0.90 9.23
CA LEU A 100 12.69 -0.81 7.83
C LEU A 100 11.51 -0.47 6.90
N LEU A 101 10.30 -0.96 7.22
CA LEU A 101 9.08 -0.53 6.55
C LEU A 101 8.81 0.93 6.89
N GLU A 102 8.70 1.30 8.16
CA GLU A 102 8.46 2.69 8.57
C GLU A 102 9.50 3.66 7.95
N GLU A 103 10.80 3.37 8.03
CA GLU A 103 11.87 4.23 7.51
C GLU A 103 11.91 4.32 5.96
N ASN A 104 11.54 3.27 5.22
CA ASN A 104 11.48 3.31 3.75
C ASN A 104 10.13 3.80 3.19
N LEU A 105 9.06 3.70 4.00
CA LEU A 105 7.73 4.23 3.69
C LEU A 105 7.68 5.75 3.92
N LEU A 106 8.34 6.25 4.96
CA LEU A 106 8.33 7.67 5.36
C LEU A 106 9.07 8.62 4.39
N LYS A 107 9.79 8.12 3.39
CA LYS A 107 10.39 8.97 2.33
C LYS A 107 9.53 9.12 1.09
N ASN A 108 8.40 8.43 0.98
CA ASN A 108 7.67 8.37 -0.28
C ASN A 108 6.19 8.65 -0.08
N TYR A 109 5.72 9.75 -0.68
CA TYR A 109 4.37 10.33 -0.65
C TYR A 109 4.05 11.20 0.56
N SER A 110 4.58 12.43 0.53
CA SER A 110 3.72 13.55 0.89
C SER A 110 2.55 13.53 -0.10
N ILE A 111 1.41 12.96 0.32
CA ILE A 111 0.14 13.01 -0.41
C ILE A 111 -0.22 14.48 -0.73
N LYS A 112 0.36 15.44 0.00
CA LYS A 112 0.20 16.89 -0.22
C LYS A 112 1.05 17.49 -1.35
N ASP A 113 2.17 16.89 -1.75
CA ASP A 113 3.14 17.57 -2.62
C ASP A 113 3.20 17.03 -4.06
N LYS A 114 2.47 15.96 -4.39
CA LYS A 114 2.50 15.34 -5.74
C LYS A 114 1.16 14.75 -6.23
N LEU A 115 0.06 15.13 -5.61
CA LEU A 115 -1.28 14.98 -6.18
C LEU A 115 -1.86 16.38 -6.41
#